data_AF-A0A2Z3JKJ6-F1
#
_entry.id   AF-A0A2Z3JKJ6-F1
#
_cell.length_a   1.000
_cell.length_b   1.000
_cell.length_c   1.000
_cell.angle_alpha   90.00
_cell.angle_beta   90.00
_cell.angle_gamma   90.00
#
_symmetry.space_group_name_H-M   'P 1'
#
loop_
_entity.id
_entity.type
_entity.pdbx_description
1 polymer ?
#
loop_
_entity_poly.entity_id
_entity_poly.type
_entity_poly.pdbx_seq_one_letter_code
_entity_poly.pdbx_strand_id
1 'polypeptide(L)'
;MNLPSETFEAIVELHAKGLIVGKPEFVFKHDLSTTLLVITVSMPEARYRSNEDIAMVYRLLEQSGSSQLLVVVKVELHKAPPLPGWTKR
;
A
#
# COMPACT_ATOMS: atom_id res chain seq x y z
N MET A 1 -8.86 3.92 -15.17
CA MET A 1 -7.81 4.87 -14.73
C MET A 1 -6.54 4.08 -14.55
N ASN A 2 -5.46 4.47 -15.22
CA ASN A 2 -4.16 3.86 -15.04
C ASN A 2 -3.43 4.57 -13.90
N LEU A 3 -2.76 3.82 -13.02
CA LEU A 3 -1.87 4.39 -12.02
C LEU A 3 -0.69 5.09 -12.72
N PRO A 4 -0.11 6.14 -12.11
CA PRO A 4 1.18 6.66 -12.56
C PRO A 4 2.20 5.52 -12.64
N SER A 5 3.07 5.55 -13.66
CA SER A 5 4.11 4.54 -13.87
C SER A 5 5.01 4.41 -12.65
N GLU A 6 5.35 5.54 -12.01
CA GLU A 6 6.20 5.58 -10.83
C GLU A 6 5.53 4.87 -9.64
N THR A 7 4.22 5.06 -9.46
CA THR A 7 3.44 4.38 -8.42
C THR A 7 3.40 2.87 -8.66
N PHE A 8 3.27 2.44 -9.92
CA PHE A 8 3.27 1.03 -10.26
C PHE A 8 4.65 0.39 -10.01
N GLU A 9 5.74 1.04 -10.43
CA GLU A 9 7.10 0.59 -10.19
C GLU A 9 7.42 0.48 -8.69
N ALA A 10 7.02 1.48 -7.89
CA ALA A 10 7.17 1.45 -6.44
C ALA A 10 6.46 0.24 -5.81
N ILE A 11 5.24 -0.09 -6.28
CA ILE A 11 4.49 -1.26 -5.80
C ILE A 11 5.21 -2.56 -6.16
N VAL A 12 5.71 -2.68 -7.39
CA VAL A 12 6.47 -3.85 -7.83
C VAL A 12 7.74 -4.01 -6.99
N GLU A 13 8.46 -2.92 -6.72
CA GLU A 13 9.65 -2.94 -5.87
C GLU A 13 9.33 -3.37 -4.43
N LEU A 14 8.25 -2.84 -3.83
CA LEU A 14 7.82 -3.21 -2.48
C LEU A 14 7.43 -4.70 -2.39
N HIS A 15 6.82 -5.25 -3.44
CA HIS A 15 6.54 -6.68 -3.55
C HIS A 15 7.82 -7.51 -3.67
N ALA A 16 8.77 -7.08 -4.51
CA ALA A 16 10.05 -7.78 -4.69
C ALA A 16 10.87 -7.82 -3.38
N LYS A 17 10.78 -6.77 -2.54
CA LYS A 17 11.40 -6.74 -1.20
C LYS A 17 10.62 -7.51 -0.13
N GLY A 18 9.43 -8.03 -0.45
CA GLY A 18 8.56 -8.73 0.50
C GLY A 18 8.01 -7.83 1.62
N LEU A 19 7.99 -6.51 1.39
CA LEU A 19 7.49 -5.52 2.36
C LEU A 19 5.97 -5.46 2.34
N ILE A 20 5.37 -5.64 1.17
CA ILE A 20 3.93 -5.74 0.98
C ILE A 20 3.54 -7.09 0.38
N VAL A 21 2.32 -7.53 0.69
CA VAL A 21 1.73 -8.79 0.25
C VAL A 21 0.28 -8.58 -0.18
N GLY A 22 -0.25 -9.54 -0.94
CA GLY A 22 -1.61 -9.46 -1.48
C GLY A 22 -1.73 -8.44 -2.61
N LYS A 23 -2.96 -8.05 -2.94
CA LYS A 23 -3.24 -7.06 -3.98
C LYS A 23 -3.50 -5.70 -3.33
N PRO A 24 -2.76 -4.64 -3.68
CA PRO A 24 -3.06 -3.28 -3.22
C PRO A 24 -4.43 -2.80 -3.71
N GLU A 25 -5.09 -1.99 -2.90
CA GLU A 25 -6.35 -1.32 -3.25
C GLU A 25 -6.13 0.15 -3.57
N PHE A 26 -6.89 0.68 -4.52
CA PHE A 26 -6.75 2.05 -5.01
C PHE A 26 -8.09 2.75 -5.02
N VAL A 27 -8.15 3.93 -4.42
CA VAL A 27 -9.34 4.79 -4.45
C VAL A 27 -8.93 6.17 -4.93
N PHE A 28 -9.48 6.59 -6.06
CA PHE A 28 -9.34 7.96 -6.56
C PHE A 28 -10.50 8.81 -6.05
N LYS A 29 -10.17 9.95 -5.45
CA LYS A 29 -11.12 11.01 -5.09
C LYS A 29 -10.73 12.27 -5.85
N HIS A 30 -11.68 12.90 -6.50
CA HIS A 30 -11.47 14.18 -7.18
C HIS A 30 -12.20 15.26 -6.39
N ASP A 31 -11.47 16.28 -5.94
CA ASP A 31 -12.07 17.42 -5.26
C ASP A 31 -11.47 18.73 -5.77
N LEU A 32 -12.35 19.62 -6.27
CA LEU A 32 -12.21 21.02 -6.70
C LEU A 32 -11.03 21.43 -7.62
N SER A 33 -9.84 20.83 -7.51
CA SER A 33 -8.67 20.99 -8.41
C SER A 33 -7.56 19.95 -8.17
N THR A 34 -7.69 19.07 -7.18
CA THR A 34 -6.66 18.08 -6.81
C THR A 34 -7.22 16.68 -6.93
N THR A 35 -6.45 15.78 -7.51
CA THR A 35 -6.75 14.35 -7.48
C THR A 35 -6.07 13.74 -6.26
N LEU A 36 -6.85 13.10 -5.41
CA LEU A 36 -6.36 12.32 -4.29
C LEU A 36 -6.37 10.84 -4.68
N LEU A 37 -5.22 10.19 -4.60
CA LEU A 37 -5.06 8.75 -4.73
C LEU A 37 -4.79 8.16 -3.35
N VAL A 38 -5.73 7.37 -2.86
CA VAL A 38 -5.55 6.56 -1.64
C VAL A 38 -5.08 5.17 -2.06
N ILE A 39 -3.92 4.75 -1.55
CA ILE A 39 -3.33 3.44 -1.79
C ILE A 39 -3.36 2.65 -0.49
N THR A 40 -4.10 1.54 -0.46
CA THR A 40 -4.08 0.61 0.69
C THR A 40 -3.17 -0.57 0.37
N VAL A 41 -2.15 -0.79 1.20
CA VAL A 41 -1.24 -1.92 1.10
C VAL A 41 -1.26 -2.76 2.36
N SER A 42 -1.11 -4.07 2.21
CA SER A 42 -1.00 -5.01 3.32
C SER A 42 0.45 -5.42 3.53
N MET A 43 0.94 -5.35 4.77
CA MET A 43 2.30 -5.81 5.14
C MET A 43 2.25 -7.13 5.94
N PRO A 44 3.23 -8.03 5.77
CA PRO A 44 3.42 -9.17 6.68
C PRO A 44 3.63 -8.71 8.12
N GLU A 45 3.17 -9.49 9.10
CA GLU A 45 3.27 -9.12 10.52
C GLU A 45 4.71 -8.81 10.98
N ALA A 46 5.68 -9.63 10.56
CA ALA A 46 7.08 -9.42 10.90
C ALA A 46 7.59 -8.05 10.41
N ARG A 47 7.14 -7.59 9.23
CA ARG A 47 7.51 -6.32 8.62
C ARG A 47 6.74 -5.15 9.22
N TYR A 48 5.45 -5.34 9.49
CA TYR A 48 4.58 -4.34 10.11
C TYR A 48 5.01 -3.96 11.54
N ARG A 49 5.82 -4.78 12.22
CA ARG A 49 6.40 -4.45 13.54
C ARG A 49 7.67 -3.60 13.44
N SER A 50 8.24 -3.41 12.26
CA SER A 50 9.44 -2.61 12.03
C SER A 50 9.06 -1.22 11.53
N ASN A 51 9.36 -0.19 12.34
CA ASN A 51 9.16 1.20 11.95
C ASN A 51 9.95 1.59 10.70
N GLU A 52 11.12 0.97 10.50
CA GLU A 52 11.97 1.20 9.33
C GLU A 52 11.31 0.63 8.06
N ASP A 53 10.76 -0.59 8.13
CA ASP A 53 10.06 -1.21 7.00
C ASP A 53 8.79 -0.42 6.65
N ILE A 54 8.03 0.03 7.66
CA ILE A 54 6.85 0.90 7.46
C ILE A 54 7.26 2.22 6.82
N ALA A 55 8.31 2.88 7.32
CA ALA A 55 8.78 4.15 6.77
C ALA A 55 9.24 4.01 5.31
N MET A 56 9.87 2.88 4.96
CA MET A 56 10.27 2.59 3.58
C MET A 56 9.06 2.43 2.65
N VAL A 57 7.99 1.78 3.11
CA VAL A 57 6.72 1.68 2.36
C VAL A 57 6.12 3.05 2.08
N TYR A 58 6.00 3.89 3.12
CA TYR A 58 5.50 5.27 2.97
C TYR A 58 6.38 6.06 1.99
N ARG A 59 7.70 6.03 2.18
CA ARG A 59 8.63 6.79 1.34
C ARG A 59 8.51 6.43 -0.13
N LEU A 60 8.49 5.14 -0.48
CA LEU A 60 8.44 4.71 -1.89
C LEU A 60 7.11 5.06 -2.55
N LEU A 61 5.99 5.00 -1.82
CA LEU A 61 4.66 5.27 -2.37
C LEU A 61 4.28 6.75 -2.36
N GLU A 62 4.74 7.54 -1.40
CA GLU A 62 4.47 8.99 -1.37
C GLU A 62 5.36 9.76 -2.35
N GLN A 63 6.56 9.26 -2.64
CA GLN A 63 7.46 9.84 -3.64
C GLN A 63 6.94 9.73 -5.07
N SER A 64 5.94 8.90 -5.34
CA SER A 64 5.27 8.84 -6.65
C SER A 64 4.16 9.88 -6.82
N GLY A 65 3.96 10.77 -5.84
CA GLY A 65 3.05 11.91 -5.93
C GLY A 65 3.54 12.99 -6.89
N SER A 66 2.60 13.82 -7.37
CA SER A 66 2.89 14.99 -8.22
C SER A 66 2.12 16.21 -7.73
N SER A 67 2.43 17.40 -8.24
CA SER A 67 1.77 18.65 -7.81
C SER A 67 0.24 18.67 -8.02
N GLN A 68 -0.29 17.78 -8.83
CA GLN A 68 -1.73 17.62 -9.11
C GLN A 68 -2.32 16.33 -8.53
N LEU A 69 -1.47 15.47 -7.96
CA LEU A 69 -1.82 14.16 -7.40
C LEU A 69 -1.32 14.06 -5.96
N LEU A 70 -2.23 14.23 -5.01
CA LEU A 70 -1.97 13.93 -3.61
C LEU A 70 -2.05 12.42 -3.41
N VAL A 71 -0.99 11.79 -2.90
CA VAL A 71 -0.99 10.36 -2.59
C VAL A 71 -1.13 10.20 -1.08
N VAL A 72 -2.09 9.38 -0.65
CA VAL A 72 -2.27 9.00 0.75
C VAL A 72 -2.10 7.50 0.86
N VAL A 73 -1.14 7.05 1.64
CA VAL A 73 -0.84 5.63 1.82
C VAL A 73 -1.47 5.13 3.12
N LYS A 74 -2.22 4.03 3.02
CA LYS A 74 -2.76 3.31 4.17
C LYS A 74 -2.06 1.97 4.26
N VAL A 75 -1.33 1.77 5.35
CA VAL A 75 -0.61 0.52 5.61
C VAL A 75 -1.39 -0.30 6.63
N GLU A 76 -1.76 -1.51 6.26
CA GLU A 76 -2.50 -2.42 7.12
C GLU A 76 -1.70 -3.70 7.38
N LEU A 77 -1.94 -4.30 8.55
CA LEU A 77 -1.43 -5.62 8.85
C LEU A 77 -2.16 -6.66 8.00
N HIS A 78 -1.40 -7.46 7.24
CA HIS A 78 -1.95 -8.59 6.50
C HIS A 78 -2.51 -9.62 7.49
N LYS A 79 -3.84 -9.75 7.52
CA LYS A 79 -4.50 -10.83 8.23
C LYS A 79 -4.49 -12.05 7.32
N ALA A 80 -3.62 -13.02 7.62
CA ALA A 80 -3.72 -14.31 6.96
C ALA A 80 -5.14 -14.85 7.18
N PRO A 81 -5.78 -15.43 6.14
CA PRO A 81 -7.06 -16.09 6.33
C PRO A 81 -6.88 -17.15 7.44
N PRO A 82 -7.87 -17.31 8.34
CA PRO A 82 -7.79 -18.32 9.37
C PRO A 82 -7.55 -19.68 8.70
N LEU A 83 -6.59 -20.44 9.22
CA LEU A 83 -6.31 -21.77 8.69
C LEU A 83 -7.61 -22.58 8.65
N PRO A 84 -7.92 -23.27 7.53
CA PRO A 84 -9.12 -24.10 7.46
C PRO A 84 -9.07 -25.14 8.60
N GLY A 85 -10.03 -25.03 9.53
CA GLY A 85 -10.10 -25.85 10.76
C GLY A 85 -9.99 -25.09 12.08
N TRP A 86 -9.73 -23.77 12.07
CA TRP A 86 -9.63 -22.93 13.28
C TRP A 86 -10.88 -22.08 13.60
N THR A 87 -12.01 -22.29 12.92
CA THR A 87 -13.30 -21.81 13.42
C THR A 87 -13.75 -22.72 14.55
N LYS A 88 -13.54 -22.26 15.79
CA LYS A 88 -13.97 -22.93 17.03
C LYS A 88 -15.46 -23.32 16.96
N ARG A 89 -15.73 -24.52 17.47
CA ARG A 89 -17.07 -25.02 17.84
C ARG A 89 -17.80 -24.04 18.74
#